data_AF-A0A365TVL6-F1
#
_entry.id   AF-A0A365TVL6-F1
#
_cell.length_a   1.000
_cell.length_b   1.000
_cell.length_c   1.000
_cell.angle_alpha   90.00
_cell.angle_beta   90.00
_cell.angle_gamma   90.00
#
_symmetry.space_group_name_H-M   'P 1'
#
loop_
_entity.id
_entity.type
_entity.pdbx_description
1 polymer ?
#
loop_
_entity_poly.entity_id
_entity_poly.type
_entity_poly.pdbx_seq_one_letter_code
_entity_poly.pdbx_strand_id
1 'polypeptide(L)'
;MRPGVLWLIAGLSLSIAGCAATQPETNQPPPLSEASFNSRILELESQLAQQCTVHSDQQARQLDQQQVLTADIREVGSLLRSLRQNVQQLEARGAEPVIIREECEVDETLSTKTLLGRSEWVGLPSLGTYLKARVDSGANTSSLSAAEITRFERDGEDWVRFKLALNDDDVAVESQRDEWVEAPIVRRVRILQASGEESRPVISLLMTLGPIRENVEFTLNDRSHLEYPVLLGRRFLMDIAVIDVADTYLHDRPEFPGGEPADQAAEDEAVDEDDTEE
;
A
#
# COMPACT_ATOMS: atom_id res chain seq x y z
N MET A 1 -51.17 -56.47 0.87
CA MET A 1 -51.19 -57.79 1.56
C MET A 1 -51.61 -57.55 3.00
N ARG A 2 -52.75 -58.11 3.41
CA ARG A 2 -53.24 -58.29 4.80
C ARG A 2 -52.39 -59.39 5.49
N PRO A 3 -52.45 -59.68 6.81
CA PRO A 3 -53.62 -59.65 7.73
C PRO A 3 -53.32 -59.18 9.17
N GLY A 4 -54.28 -58.89 10.07
CA GLY A 4 -55.14 -59.83 10.85
C GLY A 4 -54.87 -59.52 12.35
N VAL A 5 -55.76 -59.57 13.35
CA VAL A 5 -56.82 -60.51 13.77
C VAL A 5 -57.57 -59.80 14.94
N LEU A 6 -58.87 -59.47 14.94
CA LEU A 6 -60.11 -60.25 15.16
C LEU A 6 -60.19 -61.01 16.49
N TRP A 7 -61.16 -60.69 17.38
CA TRP A 7 -61.95 -61.69 18.13
C TRP A 7 -63.30 -61.09 18.59
N LEU A 8 -64.39 -61.76 18.18
CA LEU A 8 -65.79 -61.67 18.64
C LEU A 8 -65.95 -62.54 19.93
N ILE A 9 -66.96 -62.43 20.80
CA ILE A 9 -68.30 -63.10 20.80
C ILE A 9 -68.86 -62.84 22.23
N ALA A 10 -70.00 -62.19 22.44
CA ALA A 10 -71.40 -62.67 22.63
C ALA A 10 -71.74 -63.51 23.90
N GLY A 11 -72.90 -63.21 24.53
CA GLY A 11 -73.65 -64.05 25.49
C GLY A 11 -73.99 -63.33 26.82
N LEU A 12 -75.21 -62.82 27.07
CA LEU A 12 -76.48 -63.48 27.44
C LEU A 12 -76.52 -64.06 28.87
N SER A 13 -77.18 -63.39 29.83
CA SER A 13 -78.06 -64.02 30.83
C SER A 13 -78.72 -63.00 31.77
N LEU A 14 -80.05 -63.04 31.80
CA LEU A 14 -80.96 -62.33 32.70
C LEU A 14 -81.00 -63.05 34.06
N SER A 15 -80.98 -62.34 35.19
CA SER A 15 -81.24 -62.91 36.52
C SER A 15 -81.88 -61.85 37.43
N ILE A 16 -83.15 -62.07 37.74
CA ILE A 16 -83.95 -61.30 38.70
C ILE A 16 -83.86 -62.03 40.04
N ALA A 17 -83.45 -61.33 41.11
CA ALA A 17 -83.75 -61.75 42.48
C ALA A 17 -83.58 -60.60 43.49
N GLY A 18 -84.69 -60.22 44.14
CA GLY A 18 -84.74 -59.93 45.57
C GLY A 18 -84.25 -58.58 46.09
N CYS A 19 -85.17 -57.62 46.26
CA CYS A 19 -84.97 -56.47 47.13
C CYS A 19 -85.10 -56.88 48.61
N ALA A 20 -83.98 -56.89 49.35
CA ALA A 20 -83.99 -56.82 50.80
C ALA A 20 -83.77 -55.35 51.20
N ALA A 21 -84.76 -54.74 51.85
CA ALA A 21 -84.73 -53.34 52.27
C ALA A 21 -83.86 -53.18 53.53
N THR A 22 -82.60 -52.77 53.33
CA THR A 22 -81.78 -52.13 54.36
C THR A 22 -81.72 -50.64 54.03
N GLN A 23 -82.14 -49.79 54.97
CA GLN A 23 -82.13 -48.33 54.80
C GLN A 23 -80.73 -47.86 54.36
N PRO A 24 -80.59 -47.11 53.26
CA PRO A 24 -79.32 -46.54 52.88
C PRO A 24 -78.99 -45.42 53.87
N GLU A 25 -77.86 -45.53 54.57
CA GLU A 25 -77.18 -44.34 55.06
C GLU A 25 -76.96 -43.44 53.84
N THR A 26 -77.66 -42.31 53.81
CA THR A 26 -77.51 -41.31 52.76
C THR A 26 -76.15 -40.66 52.93
N ASN A 27 -75.12 -41.24 52.33
CA ASN A 27 -73.84 -40.59 52.08
C ASN A 27 -73.98 -39.65 50.86
N GLN A 28 -75.11 -38.92 50.80
CA GLN A 28 -75.33 -37.86 49.83
C GLN A 28 -74.72 -36.60 50.44
N PRO A 29 -73.78 -35.93 49.75
CA PRO A 29 -73.30 -34.64 50.23
C PRO A 29 -74.51 -33.72 50.45
N PRO A 30 -74.48 -32.85 51.47
CA PRO A 30 -75.60 -31.96 51.75
C PRO A 30 -75.98 -31.19 50.48
N PRO A 31 -77.29 -30.91 50.25
CA PRO A 31 -77.71 -30.16 49.08
C PRO A 31 -76.94 -28.83 49.04
N LEU A 32 -76.47 -28.45 47.84
CA LEU A 32 -75.73 -27.21 47.64
C LEU A 32 -76.52 -26.05 48.26
N SER A 33 -75.92 -25.38 49.24
CA SER A 33 -76.51 -24.17 49.80
C SER A 33 -76.45 -23.07 48.75
N GLU A 34 -77.45 -22.20 48.72
CA GLU A 34 -77.49 -21.03 47.84
C GLU A 34 -76.20 -20.20 47.93
N ALA A 35 -75.66 -20.04 49.14
CA ALA A 35 -74.39 -19.35 49.37
C ALA A 35 -73.20 -20.02 48.66
N SER A 36 -73.10 -21.36 48.70
CA SER A 36 -72.04 -22.12 48.02
C SER A 36 -72.17 -22.15 46.50
N PHE A 37 -73.39 -22.04 45.98
CA PHE A 37 -73.65 -21.91 44.55
C PHE A 37 -73.24 -20.53 44.04
N ASN A 38 -73.68 -19.47 44.73
CA ASN A 38 -73.33 -18.08 44.39
C ASN A 38 -71.81 -17.84 44.45
N SER A 39 -71.09 -18.41 45.42
CA SER A 39 -69.63 -18.29 45.48
C SER A 39 -68.94 -18.94 44.29
N ARG A 40 -69.40 -20.12 43.85
CA ARG A 40 -68.84 -20.81 42.67
C ARG A 40 -69.14 -20.08 41.37
N ILE A 41 -70.31 -19.45 41.25
CA ILE A 41 -70.63 -18.60 40.08
C ILE A 41 -69.68 -17.42 40.02
N LEU A 42 -69.50 -16.69 41.12
CA LEU A 42 -68.60 -15.55 41.18
C LEU A 42 -67.13 -15.96 40.91
N GLU A 43 -66.71 -17.11 41.41
CA GLU A 43 -65.38 -17.66 41.13
C GLU A 43 -65.20 -18.03 39.65
N LEU A 44 -66.21 -18.65 39.03
CA LEU A 44 -66.18 -19.00 37.60
C LEU A 44 -66.18 -17.74 36.72
N GLU A 45 -66.99 -16.74 37.05
CA GLU A 45 -67.00 -15.44 36.36
C GLU A 45 -65.63 -14.76 36.44
N SER A 46 -65.01 -14.76 37.62
CA SER A 46 -63.65 -14.24 37.82
C SER A 46 -62.61 -15.02 37.01
N GLN A 47 -62.67 -16.35 37.01
CA GLN A 47 -61.75 -17.19 36.23
C GLN A 47 -61.92 -16.98 34.72
N LEU A 48 -63.15 -16.91 34.22
CA LEU A 48 -63.42 -16.62 32.81
C LEU A 48 -62.94 -15.22 32.42
N ALA A 49 -63.19 -14.21 33.27
CA ALA A 49 -62.69 -12.86 33.06
C ALA A 49 -61.16 -12.84 32.99
N GLN A 50 -60.48 -13.56 33.89
CA GLN A 50 -59.02 -13.67 33.91
C GLN A 50 -58.46 -14.44 32.71
N GLN A 51 -59.14 -15.50 32.24
CA GLN A 51 -58.74 -16.21 31.02
C GLN A 51 -58.90 -15.31 29.78
N CYS A 52 -59.98 -14.55 29.69
CA CYS A 52 -60.20 -13.60 28.60
C CYS A 52 -59.12 -12.52 28.56
N THR A 53 -58.71 -11.95 29.70
CA THR A 53 -57.64 -10.94 29.73
C THR A 53 -56.29 -11.50 29.34
N VAL A 54 -55.93 -12.70 29.85
CA VAL A 54 -54.69 -13.37 29.44
C VAL A 54 -54.69 -13.68 27.95
N HIS A 55 -55.82 -14.12 27.40
CA HIS A 55 -55.93 -14.40 25.97
C HIS A 55 -55.83 -13.12 25.12
N SER A 56 -56.52 -12.04 25.50
CA SER A 56 -56.41 -10.76 24.80
C SER A 56 -54.99 -10.19 24.84
N ASP A 57 -54.30 -10.33 25.98
CA ASP A 57 -52.92 -9.88 26.13
C ASP A 57 -51.97 -10.69 25.26
N GLN A 58 -52.15 -12.01 25.19
CA GLN A 58 -51.37 -12.87 24.30
C GLN A 58 -51.60 -12.50 22.83
N GLN A 59 -52.85 -12.29 22.43
CA GLN A 59 -53.20 -11.88 21.07
C GLN A 59 -52.59 -10.52 20.72
N ALA A 60 -52.65 -9.55 21.64
CA ALA A 60 -52.02 -8.24 21.47
C ALA A 60 -50.50 -8.36 21.26
N ARG A 61 -49.81 -9.19 22.05
CA ARG A 61 -48.37 -9.44 21.89
C ARG A 61 -48.03 -10.12 20.57
N GLN A 62 -48.85 -11.07 20.12
CA GLN A 62 -48.64 -11.72 18.82
C GLN A 62 -48.81 -10.74 17.66
N LEU A 63 -49.79 -9.83 17.74
CA LEU A 63 -49.98 -8.79 16.74
C LEU A 63 -48.81 -7.79 16.72
N ASP A 64 -48.32 -7.38 17.89
CA ASP A 64 -47.14 -6.53 18.01
C ASP A 64 -45.90 -7.19 17.39
N GLN A 65 -45.65 -8.47 17.69
CA GLN A 65 -44.58 -9.25 17.06
C GLN A 65 -44.72 -9.32 15.54
N GLN A 66 -45.93 -9.53 15.02
CA GLN A 66 -46.16 -9.53 13.56
C GLN A 66 -45.90 -8.17 12.92
N GLN A 67 -46.24 -7.07 13.61
CA GLN A 67 -45.99 -5.72 13.12
C GLN A 67 -44.49 -5.43 13.04
N VAL A 68 -43.73 -5.81 14.07
CA VAL A 68 -42.26 -5.69 14.09
C VAL A 68 -41.64 -6.50 12.95
N LEU A 69 -42.00 -7.78 12.81
CA LEU A 69 -41.49 -8.61 11.72
C LEU A 69 -41.79 -8.01 10.33
N THR A 70 -42.97 -7.42 10.16
CA THR A 70 -43.37 -6.78 8.91
C THR A 70 -42.55 -5.51 8.64
N ALA A 71 -42.19 -4.76 9.69
CA ALA A 71 -41.31 -3.60 9.57
C ALA A 71 -39.90 -4.02 9.13
N ASP A 72 -39.33 -5.05 9.76
CA ASP A 72 -38.00 -5.57 9.43
C ASP A 72 -37.94 -6.06 7.97
N ILE A 73 -38.97 -6.78 7.51
CA ILE A 73 -39.05 -7.24 6.11
C ILE A 73 -39.05 -6.05 5.13
N ARG A 74 -39.74 -4.94 5.47
CA ARG A 74 -39.76 -3.73 4.63
C ARG A 74 -38.39 -3.06 4.60
N GLU A 75 -37.66 -3.04 5.71
CA GLU A 75 -36.31 -2.50 5.80
C GLU A 75 -35.31 -3.33 4.99
N VAL A 76 -35.33 -4.66 5.13
CA VAL A 76 -34.50 -5.55 4.30
C VAL A 76 -34.82 -5.35 2.81
N GLY A 77 -36.10 -5.19 2.47
CA GLY A 77 -36.53 -4.88 1.11
C GLY A 77 -36.03 -3.53 0.58
N SER A 78 -35.88 -2.51 1.43
CA SER A 78 -35.33 -1.21 1.03
C SER A 78 -33.81 -1.29 0.82
N LEU A 79 -33.10 -1.99 1.71
CA LEU A 79 -31.66 -2.25 1.60
C LEU A 79 -31.32 -3.04 0.33
N LEU A 80 -32.07 -4.09 0.01
CA LEU A 80 -31.87 -4.87 -1.21
C LEU A 80 -32.09 -4.04 -2.49
N ARG A 81 -33.09 -3.15 -2.50
CA ARG A 81 -33.30 -2.22 -3.62
C ARG A 81 -32.14 -1.23 -3.77
N SER A 82 -31.66 -0.66 -2.66
CA SER A 82 -30.51 0.23 -2.64
C SER A 82 -29.24 -0.47 -3.14
N LEU A 83 -28.96 -1.68 -2.64
CA LEU A 83 -27.82 -2.49 -3.07
C LEU A 83 -27.90 -2.78 -4.58
N ARG A 84 -29.06 -3.20 -5.08
CA ARG A 84 -29.26 -3.45 -6.51
C ARG A 84 -29.02 -2.20 -7.35
N GLN A 85 -29.48 -1.03 -6.90
CA GLN A 85 -29.27 0.23 -7.59
C GLN A 85 -27.78 0.63 -7.59
N ASN A 86 -27.08 0.43 -6.48
CA ASN A 86 -25.63 0.68 -6.39
C ASN A 86 -24.86 -0.25 -7.34
N VAL A 87 -25.20 -1.54 -7.39
CA VAL A 87 -24.59 -2.50 -8.32
C VAL A 87 -24.85 -2.07 -9.77
N GLN A 88 -26.08 -1.72 -10.13
CA GLN A 88 -26.39 -1.22 -11.48
C GLN A 88 -25.65 0.08 -11.81
N GLN A 89 -25.45 0.97 -10.84
CA GLN A 89 -24.68 2.20 -11.03
C GLN A 89 -23.18 1.91 -11.21
N LEU A 90 -22.64 0.90 -10.53
CA LEU A 90 -21.27 0.44 -10.73
C LEU A 90 -21.09 -0.24 -12.09
N GLU A 91 -22.05 -1.08 -12.51
CA GLU A 91 -22.06 -1.68 -13.84
C GLU A 91 -22.21 -0.63 -14.96
N ALA A 92 -23.05 0.39 -14.76
CA ALA A 92 -23.19 1.51 -15.69
C ALA A 92 -21.96 2.45 -15.70
N ARG A 93 -21.21 2.50 -14.59
CA ARG A 93 -19.87 3.12 -14.54
C ARG A 93 -18.79 2.25 -15.19
N GLY A 94 -19.10 1.00 -15.51
CA GLY A 94 -18.30 0.09 -16.32
C GLY A 94 -18.35 0.39 -17.81
N ALA A 95 -18.44 1.67 -18.21
CA ALA A 95 -17.72 2.02 -19.43
C ALA A 95 -16.26 1.71 -19.09
N GLU A 96 -15.72 0.66 -19.72
CA GLU A 96 -14.28 0.37 -19.68
C GLU A 96 -13.56 1.72 -19.75
N PRO A 97 -12.57 1.99 -18.87
CA PRO A 97 -11.84 3.24 -18.97
C PRO A 97 -11.43 3.36 -20.43
N VAL A 98 -11.90 4.40 -21.11
CA VAL A 98 -11.40 4.72 -22.43
C VAL A 98 -9.95 5.02 -22.17
N ILE A 99 -9.09 4.01 -22.36
CA ILE A 99 -7.66 4.21 -22.43
C ILE A 99 -7.52 5.00 -23.71
N ILE A 100 -7.58 6.32 -23.58
CA ILE A 100 -7.09 7.22 -24.61
C ILE A 100 -5.60 6.93 -24.64
N ARG A 101 -5.24 5.91 -25.43
CA ARG A 101 -3.96 5.83 -26.08
C ARG A 101 -4.03 6.91 -27.15
N GLU A 102 -3.98 8.17 -26.71
CA GLU A 102 -3.25 9.12 -27.53
C GLU A 102 -1.89 8.46 -27.65
N GLU A 103 -1.61 7.92 -28.84
CA GLU A 103 -0.24 7.66 -29.24
C GLU A 103 0.44 8.99 -28.99
N CYS A 104 1.16 9.09 -27.87
CA CYS A 104 1.97 10.25 -27.57
C CYS A 104 2.79 10.44 -28.84
N GLU A 105 2.54 11.52 -29.58
CA GLU A 105 3.45 11.91 -30.64
C GLU A 105 4.78 12.07 -29.93
N VAL A 106 5.71 11.14 -30.21
CA VAL A 106 7.03 11.16 -29.62
C VAL A 106 7.63 12.46 -30.09
N ASP A 107 7.70 13.44 -29.19
CA ASP A 107 8.25 14.74 -29.49
C ASP A 107 9.66 14.50 -30.04
N GLU A 108 9.91 14.93 -31.29
CA GLU A 108 11.20 14.73 -31.95
C GLU A 108 12.34 15.34 -31.12
N THR A 109 12.04 16.25 -30.17
CA THR A 109 13.01 16.79 -29.21
C THR A 109 13.63 15.76 -28.27
N LEU A 110 12.98 14.61 -28.03
CA LEU A 110 13.57 13.51 -27.26
C LEU A 110 14.60 12.74 -28.08
N SER A 111 14.49 12.73 -29.41
CA SER A 111 15.41 11.97 -30.28
C SER A 111 16.85 12.44 -30.22
N THR A 112 17.09 13.69 -29.82
CA THR A 112 18.42 14.28 -29.70
C THR A 112 19.04 14.11 -28.30
N LYS A 113 18.28 13.62 -27.32
CA LYS A 113 18.74 13.46 -25.94
C LYS A 113 19.24 12.04 -25.70
N THR A 114 20.31 11.91 -24.95
CA THR A 114 20.86 10.61 -24.53
C THR A 114 20.04 10.08 -23.36
N LEU A 115 19.63 8.82 -23.42
CA LEU A 115 18.97 8.15 -22.30
C LEU A 115 20.03 7.70 -21.29
N LEU A 116 19.87 8.09 -20.04
CA LEU A 116 20.75 7.73 -18.92
C LEU A 116 19.95 6.98 -17.86
N GLY A 117 20.57 6.01 -17.19
CA GLY A 117 20.03 5.40 -15.98
C GLY A 117 20.11 6.33 -14.77
N ARG A 118 19.61 5.86 -13.61
CA ARG A 118 19.77 6.57 -12.33
C ARG A 118 21.22 6.58 -11.82
N SER A 119 22.04 5.63 -12.27
CA SER A 119 23.46 5.51 -11.99
C SER A 119 24.20 5.19 -13.29
N GLU A 120 25.36 5.83 -13.52
CA GLU A 120 26.13 5.72 -14.77
C GLU A 120 27.64 5.78 -14.52
N TRP A 121 28.42 5.23 -15.46
CA TRP A 121 29.88 5.42 -15.48
C TRP A 121 30.25 6.76 -16.12
N VAL A 122 31.06 7.55 -15.42
CA VAL A 122 31.67 8.76 -15.98
C VAL A 122 33.17 8.60 -16.13
N GLY A 123 33.69 9.01 -17.28
CA GLY A 123 35.12 9.13 -17.52
C GLY A 123 35.57 10.56 -17.30
N LEU A 124 36.73 10.73 -16.69
CA LEU A 124 37.40 12.02 -16.49
C LEU A 124 38.76 11.99 -17.18
N PRO A 125 38.82 12.22 -18.51
CA PRO A 125 40.08 12.11 -19.27
C PRO A 125 41.22 12.99 -18.75
N SER A 126 40.90 14.15 -18.18
CA SER A 126 41.91 15.04 -17.58
C SER A 126 42.58 14.43 -16.33
N LEU A 127 41.89 13.50 -15.66
CA LEU A 127 42.39 12.79 -14.48
C LEU A 127 42.85 11.36 -14.84
N GLY A 128 42.45 10.85 -16.01
CA GLY A 128 42.80 9.50 -16.44
C GLY A 128 42.10 8.39 -15.64
N THR A 129 40.89 8.64 -15.14
CA THR A 129 40.09 7.66 -14.40
C THR A 129 38.63 7.70 -14.83
N TYR A 130 37.92 6.60 -14.55
CA TYR A 130 36.46 6.53 -14.51
C TYR A 130 35.99 6.50 -13.05
N LEU A 131 34.72 6.86 -12.82
CA LEU A 131 34.05 6.84 -11.52
C LEU A 131 32.57 6.51 -11.72
N LYS A 132 31.94 5.88 -10.72
CA LYS A 132 30.48 5.77 -10.66
C LYS A 132 29.85 7.15 -10.37
N ALA A 133 28.74 7.44 -11.02
CA ALA A 133 28.02 8.69 -10.85
C ALA A 133 26.52 8.46 -10.61
N ARG A 134 25.98 9.17 -9.61
CA ARG A 134 24.54 9.28 -9.41
C ARG A 134 23.96 10.37 -10.32
N VAL A 135 22.93 10.05 -11.08
CA VAL A 135 22.21 11.03 -11.90
C VAL A 135 21.08 11.64 -11.07
N ASP A 136 21.22 12.92 -10.70
CA ASP A 136 20.33 13.59 -9.74
C ASP A 136 19.74 14.88 -10.31
N SER A 137 18.48 14.80 -10.74
CA SER A 137 17.71 15.96 -11.22
C SER A 137 17.37 16.98 -10.10
N GLY A 138 17.46 16.59 -8.83
CA GLY A 138 17.24 17.44 -7.66
C GLY A 138 18.39 18.43 -7.42
N ALA A 139 19.61 18.09 -7.82
CA ALA A 139 20.78 18.93 -7.67
C ALA A 139 20.95 19.94 -8.82
N ASN A 140 21.29 21.20 -8.50
CA ASN A 140 21.50 22.21 -9.53
C ASN A 140 22.83 22.06 -10.27
N THR A 141 23.90 21.72 -9.55
CA THR A 141 25.27 21.64 -10.09
C THR A 141 25.84 20.29 -9.69
N SER A 142 26.59 19.67 -10.60
CA SER A 142 27.32 18.44 -10.34
C SER A 142 28.34 18.61 -9.21
N SER A 143 28.70 17.52 -8.55
CA SER A 143 29.73 17.51 -7.51
C SER A 143 30.68 16.35 -7.67
N LEU A 144 31.93 16.58 -7.29
CA LEU A 144 33.00 15.59 -7.27
C LEU A 144 33.51 15.45 -5.84
N SER A 145 33.59 14.21 -5.35
CA SER A 145 34.14 13.87 -4.05
C SER A 145 35.64 14.16 -4.03
N ALA A 146 36.06 15.06 -3.14
CA ALA A 146 37.43 15.53 -3.07
C ALA A 146 37.90 15.74 -1.63
N ALA A 147 39.11 15.31 -1.33
CA ALA A 147 39.80 15.46 -0.04
C ALA A 147 41.02 16.38 -0.17
N GLU A 148 41.52 16.82 0.99
CA GLU A 148 42.72 17.68 1.09
C GLU A 148 42.67 18.95 0.23
N ILE A 149 41.46 19.52 0.06
CA ILE A 149 41.20 20.66 -0.83
C ILE A 149 41.98 21.89 -0.35
N THR A 150 43.03 22.24 -1.10
CA THR A 150 43.93 23.35 -0.81
C THR A 150 43.87 24.38 -1.93
N ARG A 151 43.63 25.65 -1.59
CA ARG A 151 43.59 26.74 -2.56
C ARG A 151 44.94 27.41 -2.66
N PHE A 152 45.32 27.81 -3.87
CA PHE A 152 46.56 28.53 -4.11
C PHE A 152 46.41 29.47 -5.31
N GLU A 153 47.34 30.40 -5.46
CA GLU A 153 47.42 31.28 -6.61
C GLU A 153 48.55 30.80 -7.54
N ARG A 154 48.27 30.74 -8.85
CA ARG A 154 49.26 30.45 -9.88
C ARG A 154 49.06 31.42 -11.02
N ASP A 155 50.12 32.13 -11.40
CA ASP A 155 50.12 33.11 -12.50
C ASP A 155 49.01 34.19 -12.40
N GLY A 156 48.61 34.55 -11.18
CA GLY A 156 47.55 35.53 -10.90
C GLY A 156 46.12 34.99 -10.99
N GLU A 157 45.96 33.67 -11.19
CA GLU A 157 44.67 32.99 -11.20
C GLU A 157 44.45 32.17 -9.91
N ASP A 158 43.19 32.02 -9.52
CA ASP A 158 42.77 31.19 -8.39
C ASP A 158 42.76 29.71 -8.80
N TRP A 159 43.55 28.88 -8.12
CA TRP A 159 43.64 27.45 -8.35
C TRP A 159 43.27 26.64 -7.10
N VAL A 160 42.90 25.38 -7.31
CA VAL A 160 42.68 24.40 -6.27
C VAL A 160 43.48 23.14 -6.54
N ARG A 161 44.08 22.59 -5.49
CA ARG A 161 44.72 21.28 -5.47
C ARG A 161 43.94 20.36 -4.53
N PHE A 162 43.63 19.15 -4.96
CA PHE A 162 42.87 18.18 -4.18
C PHE A 162 43.24 16.75 -4.59
N LYS A 163 42.84 15.78 -3.78
CA LYS A 163 42.82 14.36 -4.16
C LYS A 163 41.38 13.88 -4.32
N LEU A 164 41.17 12.85 -5.12
CA LEU A 164 39.86 12.20 -5.17
C LEU A 164 39.57 11.55 -3.82
N ALA A 165 38.41 11.86 -3.23
CA ALA A 165 37.97 11.24 -1.98
C ALA A 165 37.14 10.01 -2.32
N LEU A 166 37.82 8.88 -2.49
CA LEU A 166 37.26 7.59 -2.84
C LEU A 166 37.30 6.64 -1.65
N ASN A 167 36.26 5.84 -1.49
CA ASN A 167 36.19 4.75 -0.54
C ASN A 167 36.88 3.50 -1.06
N ASP A 168 37.02 2.50 -0.19
CA ASP A 168 37.56 1.19 -0.54
C ASP A 168 36.70 0.49 -1.60
N ASP A 169 35.38 0.70 -1.56
CA ASP A 169 34.40 0.12 -2.49
C ASP A 169 34.26 0.91 -3.81
N ASP A 170 34.81 2.13 -3.88
CA ASP A 170 34.74 2.94 -5.10
C ASP A 170 35.65 2.38 -6.18
N VAL A 171 35.13 2.19 -7.40
CA VAL A 171 35.94 1.66 -8.51
C VAL A 171 36.55 2.79 -9.33
N ALA A 172 37.88 2.81 -9.41
CA ALA A 172 38.66 3.82 -10.10
C ALA A 172 40.02 3.25 -10.56
N VAL A 173 40.76 4.00 -11.38
CA VAL A 173 42.15 3.66 -11.71
C VAL A 173 43.02 3.85 -10.48
N GLU A 174 43.67 2.77 -10.03
CA GLU A 174 44.38 2.73 -8.74
C GLU A 174 45.47 3.81 -8.61
N SER A 175 46.20 4.09 -9.70
CA SER A 175 47.23 5.13 -9.70
C SER A 175 46.69 6.55 -9.48
N GLN A 176 45.38 6.75 -9.60
CA GLN A 176 44.71 8.05 -9.48
C GLN A 176 44.08 8.29 -8.11
N ARG A 177 44.01 7.28 -7.22
CA ARG A 177 43.40 7.44 -5.88
C ARG A 177 44.12 8.48 -5.02
N ASP A 178 45.44 8.43 -5.02
CA ASP A 178 46.30 9.29 -4.19
C ASP A 178 46.98 10.44 -4.94
N GLU A 179 46.70 10.58 -6.23
CA GLU A 179 47.35 11.58 -7.08
C GLU A 179 46.79 12.98 -6.84
N TRP A 180 47.67 13.97 -6.85
CA TRP A 180 47.28 15.36 -6.73
C TRP A 180 46.71 15.89 -8.04
N VAL A 181 45.46 16.33 -7.99
CA VAL A 181 44.80 17.02 -9.11
C VAL A 181 44.82 18.51 -8.86
N GLU A 182 45.22 19.27 -9.87
CA GLU A 182 45.21 20.74 -9.85
C GLU A 182 44.32 21.27 -10.96
N ALA A 183 43.42 22.20 -10.60
CA ALA A 183 42.50 22.80 -11.55
C ALA A 183 42.24 24.28 -11.24
N PRO A 184 42.00 25.13 -12.26
CA PRO A 184 41.58 26.51 -12.06
C PRO A 184 40.17 26.57 -11.46
N ILE A 185 39.96 27.51 -10.53
CA ILE A 185 38.65 27.77 -9.93
C ILE A 185 37.84 28.67 -10.87
N VAL A 186 36.74 28.14 -11.40
CA VAL A 186 35.84 28.86 -12.31
C VAL A 186 34.95 29.84 -11.54
N ARG A 187 34.44 29.40 -10.38
CA ARG A 187 33.60 30.21 -9.48
C ARG A 187 33.57 29.61 -8.07
N ARG A 188 32.92 30.31 -7.15
CA ARG A 188 32.72 29.87 -5.77
C ARG A 188 31.22 29.79 -5.48
N VAL A 189 30.80 28.71 -4.84
CA VAL A 189 29.43 28.57 -4.32
C VAL A 189 29.45 28.80 -2.83
N ARG A 190 28.62 29.74 -2.36
CA ARG A 190 28.38 29.97 -0.95
C ARG A 190 27.25 29.05 -0.49
N ILE A 191 27.56 28.09 0.36
CA ILE A 191 26.59 27.22 1.03
C ILE A 191 26.31 27.84 2.40
N LEU A 192 25.04 28.16 2.65
CA LEU A 192 24.57 28.58 3.97
C LEU A 192 24.13 27.32 4.73
N GLN A 193 24.86 26.94 5.77
CA GLN A 193 24.52 25.83 6.66
C GLN A 193 24.16 26.36 8.05
N ALA A 194 23.42 25.58 8.83
CA ALA A 194 23.10 25.93 10.21
C ALA A 194 24.37 26.11 11.08
N SER A 195 25.46 25.44 10.70
CA SER A 195 26.79 25.50 11.33
C SER A 195 27.68 26.65 10.86
N GLY A 196 27.31 27.38 9.80
CA GLY A 196 28.11 28.48 9.26
C GLY A 196 28.00 28.63 7.74
N GLU A 197 28.86 29.49 7.20
CA GLU A 197 29.02 29.69 5.76
C GLU A 197 30.19 28.85 5.25
N GLU A 198 29.91 27.95 4.30
CA GLU A 198 30.94 27.16 3.63
C GLU A 198 31.06 27.62 2.17
N SER A 199 32.26 27.99 1.73
CA SER A 199 32.52 28.30 0.32
C SER A 199 33.12 27.09 -0.36
N ARG A 200 32.45 26.55 -1.39
CA ARG A 200 32.95 25.42 -2.18
C ARG A 200 33.52 25.91 -3.50
N PRO A 201 34.76 25.51 -3.87
CA PRO A 201 35.33 25.85 -5.16
C PRO A 201 34.62 25.04 -6.26
N VAL A 202 34.48 25.66 -7.43
CA VAL A 202 33.93 25.02 -8.62
C VAL A 202 35.02 24.94 -9.67
N ILE A 203 35.25 23.74 -10.19
CA ILE A 203 36.21 23.48 -11.27
C ILE A 203 35.45 23.02 -12.51
N SER A 204 36.05 23.16 -13.69
CA SER A 204 35.53 22.60 -14.94
C SER A 204 36.43 21.47 -15.39
N LEU A 205 35.87 20.29 -15.62
CA LEU A 205 36.58 19.12 -16.10
C LEU A 205 35.88 18.57 -17.35
N LEU A 206 36.68 18.07 -18.29
CA LEU A 206 36.15 17.30 -19.41
C LEU A 206 35.64 15.97 -18.87
N MET A 207 34.39 15.65 -19.18
CA MET A 207 33.73 14.41 -18.79
C MET A 207 33.23 13.65 -20.02
N THR A 208 33.33 12.33 -19.99
CA THR A 208 32.75 11.43 -20.99
C THR A 208 31.72 10.50 -20.34
N LEU A 209 30.58 10.31 -20.97
CA LEU A 209 29.52 9.40 -20.52
C LEU A 209 28.80 8.89 -21.78
N GLY A 210 29.01 7.62 -22.14
CA GLY A 210 28.51 7.07 -23.40
C GLY A 210 28.91 7.95 -24.60
N PRO A 211 27.94 8.47 -25.40
CA PRO A 211 28.24 9.36 -26.52
C PRO A 211 28.55 10.82 -26.11
N ILE A 212 28.29 11.21 -24.86
CA ILE A 212 28.45 12.58 -24.37
C ILE A 212 29.92 12.85 -24.05
N ARG A 213 30.44 13.98 -24.54
CA ARG A 213 31.79 14.48 -24.22
C ARG A 213 31.76 15.99 -24.05
N GLU A 214 31.65 16.45 -22.81
CA GLU A 214 31.42 17.87 -22.49
C GLU A 214 32.23 18.34 -21.28
N ASN A 215 32.48 19.65 -21.21
CA ASN A 215 33.05 20.26 -20.01
C ASN A 215 31.96 20.46 -18.96
N VAL A 216 32.12 19.81 -17.81
CA VAL A 216 31.15 19.86 -16.71
C VAL A 216 31.77 20.59 -15.54
N GLU A 217 31.01 21.51 -14.94
CA GLU A 217 31.47 22.11 -13.68
C GLU A 217 31.06 21.26 -12.49
N PHE A 218 32.05 20.97 -11.64
CA PHE A 218 31.90 20.22 -10.42
C PHE A 218 32.17 21.12 -9.22
N THR A 219 31.26 21.09 -8.25
CA THR A 219 31.54 21.57 -6.91
C THR A 219 32.41 20.54 -6.19
N LEU A 220 33.51 20.98 -5.58
CA LEU A 220 34.36 20.11 -4.77
C LEU A 220 33.86 20.09 -3.33
N ASN A 221 33.65 18.89 -2.80
CA ASN A 221 33.26 18.66 -1.41
C ASN A 221 33.74 17.27 -0.98
N ASP A 222 34.03 17.09 0.30
CA ASP A 222 34.27 15.75 0.84
C ASP A 222 32.92 15.01 0.93
N ARG A 223 32.80 13.97 0.12
CA ARG A 223 31.64 13.09 0.04
C ARG A 223 32.05 11.62 0.22
N SER A 224 33.23 11.35 0.78
CA SER A 224 33.70 9.98 1.07
C SER A 224 32.68 9.17 1.87
N HIS A 225 31.91 9.79 2.75
CA HIS A 225 30.84 9.10 3.48
C HIS A 225 29.62 8.68 2.64
N LEU A 226 29.59 8.96 1.34
CA LEU A 226 28.50 8.64 0.42
C LEU A 226 28.94 7.59 -0.60
N GLU A 227 27.97 6.87 -1.14
CA GLU A 227 28.16 5.76 -2.07
C GLU A 227 28.70 6.19 -3.44
N TYR A 228 28.26 7.34 -3.97
CA TYR A 228 28.68 7.81 -5.28
C TYR A 228 29.68 8.97 -5.16
N PRO A 229 30.92 8.83 -5.69
CA PRO A 229 31.92 9.88 -5.65
C PRO A 229 31.59 11.02 -6.62
N VAL A 230 30.76 10.77 -7.64
CA VAL A 230 30.26 11.78 -8.57
C VAL A 230 28.75 11.89 -8.48
N LEU A 231 28.24 13.13 -8.53
CA LEU A 231 26.82 13.40 -8.70
C LEU A 231 26.64 14.34 -9.88
N LEU A 232 25.77 13.96 -10.82
CA LEU A 232 25.45 14.73 -12.01
C LEU A 232 24.16 15.52 -11.78
N GLY A 233 24.28 16.84 -11.73
CA GLY A 233 23.15 17.73 -11.49
C GLY A 233 22.41 18.13 -12.78
N ARG A 234 21.22 18.70 -12.63
CA ARG A 234 20.36 19.13 -13.74
C ARG A 234 20.99 20.10 -14.75
N ARG A 235 22.01 20.89 -14.36
CA ARG A 235 22.70 21.79 -15.30
C ARG A 235 23.56 21.04 -16.31
N PHE A 236 24.10 19.88 -15.94
CA PHE A 236 24.72 18.98 -16.90
C PHE A 236 23.65 18.35 -17.80
N LEU A 237 22.56 17.86 -17.20
CA LEU A 237 21.51 17.10 -17.89
C LEU A 237 20.64 17.96 -18.83
N MET A 238 20.57 19.27 -18.58
CA MET A 238 19.78 20.21 -19.35
C MET A 238 20.17 20.13 -20.83
N ASP A 239 19.16 19.90 -21.68
CA ASP A 239 19.24 19.82 -23.14
C ASP A 239 20.03 18.64 -23.75
N ILE A 240 20.70 17.79 -22.96
CA ILE A 240 21.51 16.69 -23.49
C ILE A 240 21.02 15.28 -23.10
N ALA A 241 20.24 15.15 -22.03
CA ALA A 241 19.90 13.84 -21.48
C ALA A 241 18.46 13.72 -20.93
N VAL A 242 17.97 12.49 -20.89
CA VAL A 242 16.74 12.05 -20.21
C VAL A 242 17.13 10.93 -19.24
N ILE A 243 16.52 10.90 -18.06
CA ILE A 243 16.81 9.90 -17.04
C ILE A 243 15.70 8.85 -17.05
N ASP A 244 16.04 7.58 -17.29
CA ASP A 244 15.22 6.45 -16.88
C ASP A 244 15.66 6.02 -15.48
N VAL A 245 14.76 6.11 -14.51
CA VAL A 245 15.07 5.76 -13.12
C VAL A 245 14.97 4.27 -12.85
N ALA A 246 14.36 3.49 -13.76
CA ALA A 246 14.28 2.05 -13.65
C ALA A 246 15.64 1.40 -13.93
N ASP A 247 16.36 1.94 -14.90
CA ASP A 247 17.63 1.39 -15.37
C ASP A 247 18.85 2.01 -14.66
N THR A 248 19.96 1.28 -14.72
CA THR A 248 21.30 1.66 -14.27
C THR A 248 22.31 1.22 -15.32
N TYR A 249 23.41 1.97 -15.48
CA TYR A 249 24.53 1.60 -16.33
C TYR A 249 24.14 1.33 -17.80
N LEU A 250 23.40 2.26 -18.42
CA LEU A 250 23.00 2.12 -19.83
C LEU A 250 24.19 2.29 -20.78
N HIS A 251 25.30 2.82 -20.28
CA HIS A 251 26.50 3.07 -21.06
C HIS A 251 27.72 2.37 -20.47
N ASP A 252 28.52 1.77 -21.37
CA ASP A 252 29.73 1.05 -21.01
C ASP A 252 30.71 1.93 -20.22
N ARG A 253 31.37 1.30 -19.25
CA ARG A 253 32.47 1.91 -18.49
C ARG A 253 33.59 2.40 -19.43
N PRO A 254 34.00 3.68 -19.34
CA PRO A 254 35.12 4.18 -20.12
C PRO A 254 36.43 3.50 -19.74
N GLU A 255 37.29 3.21 -20.72
CA GLU A 255 38.59 2.57 -20.47
C GLU A 255 39.71 3.60 -20.32
N PHE A 256 40.56 3.39 -19.31
CA PHE A 256 41.78 4.16 -19.07
C PHE A 256 42.98 3.25 -18.81
N PRO A 257 44.21 3.66 -19.17
CA PRO A 257 45.41 2.87 -18.85
C PRO A 257 45.53 2.60 -17.36
N GLY A 258 45.64 1.33 -16.98
CA GLY A 258 45.73 0.90 -15.58
C GLY A 258 44.39 0.72 -14.87
N GLY A 259 43.28 0.99 -15.55
CA GLY A 259 41.94 0.59 -15.10
C GLY A 259 41.57 -0.82 -15.54
N GLU A 260 40.49 -1.34 -14.98
CA GLU A 260 39.92 -2.62 -15.37
C GLU A 260 39.15 -2.49 -16.70
N PRO A 261 39.11 -3.54 -17.54
CA PRO A 261 38.42 -3.47 -18.83
C PRO A 261 36.91 -3.33 -18.68
N ALA A 262 36.23 -2.75 -19.67
CA ALA A 262 34.78 -2.51 -19.58
C ALA A 262 33.97 -3.82 -19.45
N ASP A 263 34.48 -4.94 -19.95
CA ASP A 263 33.82 -6.26 -19.89
C ASP A 263 33.69 -6.86 -18.48
N GLN A 264 34.44 -6.33 -17.52
CA GLN A 264 34.42 -6.73 -16.11
C GLN A 264 33.55 -5.81 -15.23
N ALA A 265 32.96 -4.74 -15.80
CA ALA A 265 32.17 -3.79 -15.02
C ALA A 265 30.90 -4.40 -14.40
N ALA A 266 30.39 -5.51 -14.94
CA ALA A 266 29.15 -6.14 -14.46
C ALA A 266 29.20 -6.55 -12.98
N GLU A 267 30.36 -6.95 -12.44
CA GLU A 267 30.50 -7.29 -11.02
C GLU A 267 30.40 -6.03 -10.14
N ASP A 268 30.98 -4.92 -10.60
CA ASP A 268 30.92 -3.63 -9.91
C ASP A 268 29.51 -3.04 -9.96
N GLU A 269 28.81 -3.19 -11.09
CA GLU A 269 27.46 -2.66 -11.34
C GLU A 269 26.38 -3.36 -10.50
N ALA A 270 26.54 -4.66 -10.26
CA ALA A 270 25.59 -5.48 -9.50
C ALA A 270 25.39 -5.02 -8.05
N VAL A 271 26.37 -4.30 -7.48
CA VAL A 271 26.27 -3.75 -6.12
C VAL A 271 25.14 -2.73 -6.01
N ASP A 272 24.84 -2.00 -7.08
CA ASP A 272 23.87 -0.90 -7.08
C ASP A 272 22.45 -1.37 -7.46
N GLU A 273 22.28 -2.61 -7.94
CA GLU A 273 20.98 -3.18 -8.31
C GLU A 273 20.18 -3.65 -7.07
N ASP A 274 20.87 -4.08 -6.01
CA ASP A 274 20.28 -4.65 -4.78
C ASP A 274 19.47 -3.62 -3.96
N ASP A 275 19.70 -2.32 -4.20
CA ASP A 275 18.97 -1.19 -3.60
C ASP A 275 17.50 -1.08 -4.04
N THR A 276 17.03 -1.94 -4.94
CA THR A 276 15.63 -1.96 -5.39
C THR A 276 14.66 -2.72 -4.48
N GLU A 277 15.15 -3.38 -3.43
CA GLU A 277 14.34 -4.26 -2.56
C GLU A 277 13.79 -3.61 -1.25
N GLU A 278 13.96 -2.30 -1.00
CA GLU A 278 13.40 -1.62 0.20
C GLU A 278 12.01 -0.98 0.04
#